data_AF-A0A9W7DXQ6-F1
#
_entry.id   AF-A0A9W7DXQ6-F1
#
_cell.length_a   1.000
_cell.length_b   1.000
_cell.length_c   1.000
_cell.angle_alpha   90.00
_cell.angle_beta   90.00
_cell.angle_gamma   90.00
#
_symmetry.space_group_name_H-M   'P 1'
#
loop_
_entity.id
_entity.type
_entity.pdbx_description
1 polymer ?
#
loop_
_entity_poly.entity_id
_entity_poly.type
_entity_poly.pdbx_seq_one_letter_code
_entity_poly.pdbx_strand_id
1 'polypeptide(L)'
;MSATVHPTGEGSSTSPWTSSVLLGPAIPSALALITVVFGQFTLLADEVCSDPMQAMENAGCAFMRGSIVVAFLELIVFCWVWMGTTVSVKLGTKSFRILRPFSKLRTIAICYFLVYLVSLGVFGGGLMWLLDFPESGAVFFGFVVFLQGCYWLMFVFIIIALVKIKLKQRKFGKAGGKYGAGGGGGGQRATIVAKKAKVGSEDWFREVFEEESDGMDTLEAEKLSKLLEKLGLEVPEDEITSITDILDLEGTGEVGFTATWSWYQKTGKTFKKEDDIKVEDIEEEDEKGKDD
;
A
#
# COMPACT_ATOMS: atom_id res chain seq x y z
N MET A 1 22.26 -20.85 4.10
CA MET A 1 21.13 -19.96 3.77
C MET A 1 21.44 -18.59 4.35
N SER A 2 21.91 -17.67 3.52
CA SER A 2 22.22 -16.30 3.92
C SER A 2 21.20 -15.38 3.24
N ALA A 3 20.43 -14.61 4.03
CA ALA A 3 19.45 -13.67 3.51
C ALA A 3 20.11 -12.30 3.40
N THR A 4 20.59 -11.94 2.20
CA THR A 4 21.12 -10.61 1.91
C THR A 4 19.97 -9.66 1.59
N VAL A 5 19.77 -8.67 2.45
CA VAL A 5 18.79 -7.58 2.27
C VAL A 5 19.50 -6.44 1.55
N HIS A 6 19.20 -6.21 0.28
CA HIS A 6 19.68 -5.03 -0.44
C HIS A 6 18.73 -3.84 -0.18
N PRO A 7 19.22 -2.71 0.35
CA PRO A 7 18.44 -1.49 0.41
C PRO A 7 18.31 -0.90 -1.00
N THR A 8 17.10 -0.88 -1.54
CA THR A 8 16.80 -0.17 -2.80
C THR A 8 16.82 1.33 -2.51
N GLY A 9 17.90 1.99 -2.94
CA GLY A 9 18.05 3.44 -2.90
C GLY A 9 17.22 4.09 -4.00
N GLU A 10 15.95 4.36 -3.71
CA GLU A 10 15.17 5.38 -4.41
C GLU A 10 14.61 6.32 -3.34
N GLY A 11 14.75 7.62 -3.58
CA GLY A 11 14.26 8.68 -2.70
C GLY A 11 12.75 8.57 -2.50
N SER A 12 12.33 7.76 -1.54
CA SER A 12 10.93 7.59 -1.22
C SER A 12 10.44 8.88 -0.59
N SER A 13 9.70 9.67 -1.37
CA SER A 13 8.73 10.61 -0.81
C SER A 13 7.78 9.78 0.05
N THR A 14 8.11 9.68 1.34
CA THR A 14 7.32 8.88 2.28
C THR A 14 5.94 9.50 2.30
N SER A 15 5.00 8.80 1.66
CA SER A 15 3.59 9.16 1.61
C SER A 15 3.17 9.68 2.99
N PRO A 16 2.46 10.82 3.09
CA PRO A 16 2.13 11.48 4.37
C PRO A 16 1.30 10.62 5.35
N TRP A 17 0.92 9.41 4.92
CA TRP A 17 0.30 8.40 5.76
C TRP A 17 1.30 7.64 6.65
N THR A 18 2.59 7.65 6.33
CA THR A 18 3.64 6.88 7.02
C THR A 18 3.88 7.31 8.47
N SER A 19 3.72 8.59 8.80
CA SER A 19 3.88 9.07 10.19
C SER A 19 2.74 8.61 11.11
N SER A 20 1.52 8.49 10.59
CA SER A 20 0.38 7.89 11.31
C SER A 20 0.50 6.36 11.42
N VAL A 21 1.38 5.75 10.63
CA VAL A 21 1.64 4.30 10.65
C VAL A 21 2.60 3.90 11.79
N LEU A 22 3.29 4.84 12.45
CA LEU A 22 4.17 4.53 13.59
C LEU A 22 3.45 4.49 14.94
N LEU A 23 2.42 5.32 15.15
CA LEU A 23 1.57 5.23 16.35
C LEU A 23 0.51 4.13 16.26
N GLY A 24 0.07 3.79 15.03
CA GLY A 24 -0.92 2.75 14.77
C GLY A 24 -0.62 1.35 15.34
N PRO A 25 0.62 0.83 15.34
CA PRO A 25 0.95 -0.47 15.91
C PRO A 25 1.27 -0.39 17.41
N ALA A 26 1.87 0.71 17.87
CA ALA A 26 2.35 0.81 19.25
C ALA A 26 1.22 0.65 20.28
N ILE A 27 0.06 1.27 20.02
CA ILE A 27 -1.11 1.21 20.91
C ILE A 27 -1.70 -0.21 21.02
N PRO A 28 -2.05 -0.89 19.91
CA PRO A 28 -2.56 -2.26 19.96
C PRO A 28 -1.51 -3.28 20.41
N SER A 29 -0.23 -3.11 20.09
CA SER A 29 0.84 -3.96 20.64
C SER A 29 0.98 -3.79 22.16
N ALA A 30 0.83 -2.57 22.69
CA ALA A 30 0.81 -2.33 24.13
C ALA A 30 -0.42 -2.94 24.79
N LEU A 31 -1.61 -2.79 24.19
CA LEU A 31 -2.85 -3.42 24.68
C LEU A 31 -2.73 -4.94 24.71
N ALA A 32 -2.21 -5.52 23.65
CA ALA A 32 -1.97 -6.94 23.55
C ALA A 32 -0.99 -7.48 24.60
N LEU A 33 0.13 -6.77 24.82
CA LEU A 33 1.09 -7.09 25.87
C LEU A 33 0.43 -7.04 27.25
N ILE A 34 -0.35 -6.00 27.52
CA ILE A 34 -1.13 -5.84 28.75
C ILE A 34 -2.06 -7.05 28.92
N THR A 35 -2.85 -7.41 27.90
CA THR A 35 -3.76 -8.57 27.97
C THR A 35 -3.02 -9.87 28.26
N VAL A 36 -1.85 -10.11 27.63
CA VAL A 36 -1.05 -11.31 27.88
C VAL A 36 -0.48 -11.33 29.30
N VAL A 37 0.09 -10.22 29.76
CA VAL A 37 0.68 -10.11 31.11
C VAL A 37 -0.40 -10.27 32.18
N PHE A 38 -1.54 -9.62 32.02
CA PHE A 38 -2.67 -9.77 32.95
C PHE A 38 -3.28 -11.17 32.89
N GLY A 39 -3.41 -11.77 31.69
CA GLY A 39 -3.88 -13.15 31.55
C GLY A 39 -2.96 -14.16 32.25
N GLN A 40 -1.65 -14.02 32.07
CA GLN A 40 -0.63 -14.82 32.78
C GLN A 40 -0.69 -14.62 34.29
N PHE A 41 -0.81 -13.37 34.76
CA PHE A 41 -0.93 -13.08 36.18
C PHE A 41 -2.20 -13.69 36.79
N THR A 42 -3.31 -13.67 36.05
CA THR A 42 -4.57 -14.28 36.48
C THR A 42 -4.45 -15.81 36.58
N LEU A 43 -3.78 -16.44 35.61
CA LEU A 43 -3.51 -17.88 35.65
C LEU A 43 -2.58 -18.29 36.80
N LEU A 44 -1.63 -17.43 37.18
CA LEU A 44 -0.69 -17.69 38.27
C LEU A 44 -1.27 -17.40 39.65
N ALA A 45 -2.24 -16.48 39.73
CA ALA A 45 -2.90 -16.12 40.98
C ALA A 45 -3.95 -17.16 41.43
N ASP A 46 -4.43 -18.00 40.52
CA ASP A 46 -5.44 -19.01 40.82
C ASP A 46 -4.81 -20.40 40.93
N GLU A 47 -4.50 -20.82 42.17
CA GLU A 47 -3.89 -22.13 42.47
C GLU A 47 -4.71 -23.30 41.89
N VAL A 48 -6.02 -23.11 41.68
CA VAL A 48 -6.97 -24.10 41.17
C VAL A 48 -6.69 -24.52 39.72
N CYS A 49 -6.05 -23.68 38.90
CA CYS A 49 -5.77 -24.04 37.49
C CYS A 49 -4.39 -24.69 37.27
N SER A 50 -3.63 -24.97 38.34
CA SER A 50 -2.29 -25.56 38.26
C SER A 50 -2.31 -27.07 37.94
N ASP A 51 -3.36 -27.79 38.33
CA ASP A 51 -3.52 -29.22 38.00
C ASP A 51 -4.20 -29.39 36.62
N PRO A 52 -3.50 -29.93 35.60
CA PRO A 52 -4.02 -30.03 34.25
C PRO A 52 -5.25 -30.95 34.13
N MET A 53 -5.44 -31.92 35.03
CA MET A 53 -6.61 -32.80 35.00
C MET A 53 -7.86 -32.13 35.55
N GLN A 54 -7.77 -31.43 36.69
CA GLN A 54 -8.89 -30.65 37.25
C GLN A 54 -9.24 -29.43 36.40
N ALA A 55 -8.24 -28.84 35.74
CA ALA A 55 -8.45 -27.69 34.85
C ALA A 55 -9.28 -28.03 33.60
N MET A 56 -9.37 -29.30 33.19
CA MET A 56 -10.25 -29.74 32.09
C MET A 56 -11.70 -29.97 32.53
N GLU A 57 -11.92 -30.40 33.78
CA GLU A 57 -13.26 -30.56 34.35
C GLU A 57 -13.89 -29.21 34.70
N ASN A 58 -13.08 -28.23 35.11
CA ASN A 58 -13.54 -26.88 35.40
C ASN A 58 -13.66 -26.05 34.11
N ALA A 59 -14.91 -25.88 33.65
CA ALA A 59 -15.26 -25.05 32.50
C ALA A 59 -14.64 -23.64 32.54
N GLY A 60 -14.41 -23.08 33.74
CA GLY A 60 -13.75 -21.79 33.93
C GLY A 60 -12.27 -21.76 33.52
N CYS A 61 -11.46 -22.74 33.95
CA CYS A 61 -10.05 -22.81 33.56
C CYS A 61 -9.91 -23.04 32.04
N ALA A 62 -10.77 -23.88 31.46
CA ALA A 62 -10.80 -24.12 30.01
C ALA A 62 -11.16 -22.85 29.23
N PHE A 63 -12.16 -22.08 29.70
CA PHE A 63 -12.54 -20.81 29.10
C PHE A 63 -11.41 -19.78 29.16
N MET A 64 -10.75 -19.63 30.31
CA MET A 64 -9.62 -18.70 30.48
C MET A 64 -8.43 -19.05 29.58
N ARG A 65 -8.10 -20.34 29.44
CA ARG A 65 -7.06 -20.78 28.49
C ARG A 65 -7.48 -20.51 27.04
N GLY A 66 -8.75 -20.75 26.71
CA GLY A 66 -9.31 -20.46 25.39
C GLY A 66 -9.26 -18.97 25.04
N SER A 67 -9.62 -18.09 25.97
CA SER A 67 -9.59 -16.63 25.75
C SER A 67 -8.18 -16.10 25.54
N ILE A 68 -7.18 -16.64 26.25
CA ILE A 68 -5.77 -16.32 26.02
C ILE A 68 -5.32 -16.74 24.62
N VAL A 69 -5.67 -17.96 24.17
CA VAL A 69 -5.34 -18.44 22.81
C VAL A 69 -5.98 -17.54 21.75
N VAL A 70 -7.25 -17.16 21.93
CA VAL A 70 -7.94 -16.24 21.01
C VAL A 70 -7.24 -14.88 20.99
N ALA A 71 -6.86 -14.33 22.14
CA ALA A 71 -6.12 -13.07 22.23
C ALA A 71 -4.79 -13.13 21.47
N PHE A 72 -4.06 -14.25 21.56
CA PHE A 72 -2.83 -14.46 20.78
C PHE A 72 -3.10 -14.55 19.27
N LEU A 73 -4.16 -15.22 18.84
CA LEU A 73 -4.54 -15.29 17.43
C LEU A 73 -4.93 -13.92 16.87
N GLU A 74 -5.69 -13.13 17.64
CA GLU A 74 -6.02 -11.74 17.27
C GLU A 74 -4.76 -10.89 17.13
N LEU A 75 -3.80 -11.04 18.05
CA LEU A 75 -2.48 -10.42 18.00
C LEU A 75 -1.72 -10.77 16.71
N ILE A 76 -1.69 -12.05 16.34
CA ILE A 76 -1.01 -12.53 15.14
C ILE A 76 -1.66 -11.96 13.89
N VAL A 77 -2.99 -12.00 13.80
CA VAL A 77 -3.75 -11.43 12.66
C VAL A 77 -3.50 -9.92 12.59
N PHE A 78 -3.48 -9.24 13.72
CA PHE A 78 -3.23 -7.80 13.79
C PHE A 78 -1.80 -7.46 13.33
N CYS A 79 -0.80 -8.15 13.87
CA CYS A 79 0.60 -8.02 13.46
C CYS A 79 0.76 -8.30 11.96
N TRP A 80 0.04 -9.30 11.42
CA TRP A 80 0.08 -9.63 10.00
C TRP A 80 -0.55 -8.55 9.12
N VAL A 81 -1.74 -8.05 9.48
CA VAL A 81 -2.42 -6.95 8.77
C VAL A 81 -1.54 -5.71 8.74
N TRP A 82 -0.85 -5.43 9.84
CA TRP A 82 -0.06 -4.21 10.00
C TRP A 82 1.34 -4.28 9.40
N MET A 83 2.00 -5.45 9.46
CA MET A 83 3.38 -5.58 9.00
C MET A 83 3.55 -5.11 7.57
N GLY A 84 2.50 -5.14 6.74
CA GLY A 84 2.45 -4.42 5.46
C GLY A 84 3.52 -4.87 4.45
N THR A 85 4.35 -5.82 4.84
CA THR A 85 5.62 -6.14 4.23
C THR A 85 5.38 -7.33 3.34
N THR A 86 5.71 -7.14 2.07
CA THR A 86 5.81 -8.27 1.17
C THR A 86 7.05 -9.05 1.51
N VAL A 87 6.91 -10.14 2.26
CA VAL A 87 8.01 -11.08 2.44
C VAL A 87 8.15 -11.88 1.14
N SER A 88 9.20 -11.55 0.39
CA SER A 88 9.66 -12.30 -0.78
C SER A 88 10.69 -13.31 -0.29
N VAL A 89 10.34 -14.59 -0.30
CA VAL A 89 11.28 -15.67 0.01
C VAL A 89 11.78 -16.24 -1.32
N LYS A 90 13.09 -16.15 -1.56
CA LYS A 90 13.75 -16.85 -2.68
C LYS A 90 14.12 -18.26 -2.22
N LEU A 91 13.51 -19.27 -2.84
CA LEU A 91 13.85 -20.68 -2.60
C LEU A 91 14.41 -21.26 -3.90
N GLY A 92 15.74 -21.34 -4.00
CA GLY A 92 16.44 -21.66 -5.24
C GLY A 92 16.20 -20.58 -6.31
N THR A 93 15.88 -21.00 -7.53
CA THR A 93 15.58 -20.11 -8.67
C THR A 93 14.17 -19.51 -8.61
N LYS A 94 13.31 -19.93 -7.67
CA LYS A 94 11.91 -19.45 -7.60
C LYS A 94 11.74 -18.45 -6.46
N SER A 95 11.26 -17.26 -6.81
CA SER A 95 10.79 -16.25 -5.85
C SER A 95 9.34 -16.50 -5.50
N PHE A 96 9.06 -16.80 -4.24
CA PHE A 96 7.70 -16.92 -3.71
C PHE A 96 7.37 -15.67 -2.89
N ARG A 97 6.32 -14.96 -3.30
CA ARG A 97 5.69 -13.90 -2.49
C ARG A 97 4.62 -14.54 -1.61
N ILE A 98 4.99 -14.85 -0.37
CA ILE A 98 4.12 -15.60 0.57
C ILE A 98 3.10 -14.67 1.21
N LEU A 99 3.45 -13.40 1.42
CA LEU A 99 2.57 -12.44 2.10
C LEU A 99 2.42 -11.22 1.18
N ARG A 100 1.25 -11.04 0.58
CA ARG A 100 0.88 -9.76 -0.01
C ARG A 100 0.13 -8.98 1.07
N PRO A 101 0.55 -7.76 1.42
CA PRO A 101 -0.27 -6.90 2.26
C PRO A 101 -1.62 -6.75 1.57
N PHE A 102 -2.67 -6.65 2.37
CA PHE A 102 -4.02 -6.51 1.86
C PHE A 102 -4.11 -5.26 0.98
N SER A 103 -4.03 -5.44 -0.33
CA SER A 103 -4.02 -4.34 -1.31
C SER A 103 -5.36 -3.60 -1.38
N LYS A 104 -6.40 -4.17 -0.76
CA LYS A 104 -7.74 -3.64 -0.75
C LYS A 104 -8.16 -3.37 0.70
N LEU A 105 -8.46 -2.10 0.98
CA LEU A 105 -9.06 -1.64 2.24
C LEU A 105 -10.29 -2.49 2.65
N ARG A 106 -11.04 -2.99 1.67
CA ARG A 106 -12.20 -3.87 1.91
C ARG A 106 -11.83 -5.18 2.60
N THR A 107 -10.71 -5.80 2.22
CA THR A 107 -10.29 -7.06 2.83
C THR A 107 -9.85 -6.85 4.27
N ILE A 108 -9.12 -5.75 4.52
CA ILE A 108 -8.75 -5.33 5.88
C ILE A 108 -10.00 -5.12 6.73
N ALA A 109 -10.99 -4.38 6.22
CA ALA A 109 -12.24 -4.14 6.93
C ALA A 109 -13.02 -5.43 7.23
N ILE A 110 -13.05 -6.40 6.32
CA ILE A 110 -13.67 -7.71 6.53
C ILE A 110 -12.93 -8.49 7.62
N CYS A 111 -11.59 -8.52 7.59
CA CYS A 111 -10.80 -9.18 8.63
C CYS A 111 -11.05 -8.57 10.01
N TYR A 112 -11.04 -7.25 10.15
CA TYR A 112 -11.37 -6.59 11.42
C TYR A 112 -12.81 -6.87 11.88
N PHE A 113 -13.76 -6.96 10.94
CA PHE A 113 -15.13 -7.32 11.26
C PHE A 113 -15.26 -8.76 11.75
N LEU A 114 -14.50 -9.70 11.18
CA LEU A 114 -14.48 -11.08 11.67
C LEU A 114 -13.86 -11.19 13.07
N VAL A 115 -12.73 -10.51 13.30
CA VAL A 115 -12.11 -10.41 14.64
C VAL A 115 -13.11 -9.84 15.65
N TYR A 116 -13.82 -8.78 15.27
CA TYR A 116 -14.89 -8.20 16.07
C TYR A 116 -15.98 -9.21 16.45
N LEU A 117 -16.44 -10.05 15.51
CA LEU A 117 -17.48 -11.05 15.79
C LEU A 117 -16.99 -12.14 16.74
N VAL A 118 -15.74 -12.58 16.59
CA VAL A 118 -15.11 -13.57 17.48
C VAL A 118 -14.98 -13.00 18.89
N SER A 119 -14.46 -11.77 19.02
CA SER A 119 -14.33 -11.09 20.30
C SER A 119 -15.68 -10.91 21.01
N LEU A 120 -16.74 -10.58 20.26
CA LEU A 120 -18.10 -10.48 20.79
C LEU A 120 -18.64 -11.83 21.29
N GLY A 121 -18.34 -12.92 20.59
CA GLY A 121 -18.70 -14.28 21.01
C GLY A 121 -18.01 -14.70 22.31
N VAL A 122 -16.69 -14.49 22.40
CA VAL A 122 -15.92 -14.79 23.62
C VAL A 122 -16.42 -13.97 24.81
N PHE A 123 -16.68 -12.68 24.60
CA PHE A 123 -17.20 -11.81 25.63
C PHE A 123 -18.61 -12.21 26.08
N GLY A 124 -19.52 -12.47 25.14
CA GLY A 124 -20.88 -12.92 25.45
C GLY A 124 -20.88 -14.24 26.21
N GLY A 125 -20.05 -15.19 25.80
CA GLY A 125 -19.86 -16.46 26.52
C GLY A 125 -19.30 -16.27 27.92
N GLY A 126 -18.29 -15.41 28.08
CA GLY A 126 -17.71 -15.10 29.39
C GLY A 126 -18.69 -14.41 30.34
N LEU A 127 -19.51 -13.48 29.83
CA LEU A 127 -20.57 -12.83 30.60
C LEU A 127 -21.64 -13.85 31.03
N MET A 128 -22.10 -14.72 30.12
CA MET A 128 -23.09 -15.76 30.46
C MET A 128 -22.55 -16.72 31.51
N TRP A 129 -21.30 -17.18 31.36
CA TRP A 129 -20.65 -18.04 32.35
C TRP A 129 -20.53 -17.37 33.72
N LEU A 130 -20.22 -16.08 33.75
CA LEU A 130 -20.04 -15.37 35.02
C LEU A 130 -21.35 -15.08 35.76
N LEU A 131 -22.46 -14.95 35.03
CA LEU A 131 -23.79 -14.85 35.65
C LEU A 131 -24.15 -16.13 36.45
N ASP A 132 -23.55 -17.27 36.10
CA ASP A 132 -23.74 -18.53 36.81
C ASP A 132 -22.84 -18.66 38.07
N PHE A 133 -21.80 -17.83 38.23
CA PHE A 133 -20.84 -17.89 39.36
C PHE A 133 -20.55 -16.52 39.99
N PRO A 134 -21.48 -15.97 40.79
CA PRO A 134 -21.39 -14.60 41.29
C PRO A 134 -20.31 -14.36 42.35
N GLU A 135 -19.83 -15.39 43.06
CA GLU A 135 -18.97 -15.22 44.24
C GLU A 135 -17.46 -15.12 43.93
N SER A 136 -16.97 -15.61 42.79
CA SER A 136 -15.53 -15.80 42.55
C SER A 136 -14.85 -14.76 41.66
N GLY A 137 -15.55 -13.72 41.19
CA GLY A 137 -14.93 -12.88 40.17
C GLY A 137 -15.48 -11.48 39.92
N ALA A 138 -16.38 -10.94 40.75
CA ALA A 138 -17.08 -9.68 40.45
C ALA A 138 -16.15 -8.50 40.13
N VAL A 139 -15.04 -8.36 40.87
CA VAL A 139 -14.07 -7.25 40.69
C VAL A 139 -13.24 -7.45 39.42
N PHE A 140 -12.70 -8.65 39.20
CA PHE A 140 -11.92 -8.97 38.00
C PHE A 140 -12.79 -8.87 36.73
N PHE A 141 -14.02 -9.34 36.82
CA PHE A 141 -15.00 -9.21 35.75
C PHE A 141 -15.34 -7.76 35.45
N GLY A 142 -15.60 -6.94 36.47
CA GLY A 142 -15.84 -5.50 36.29
C GLY A 142 -14.67 -4.83 35.56
N PHE A 143 -13.43 -5.22 35.89
CA PHE A 143 -12.23 -4.72 35.20
C PHE A 143 -12.13 -5.20 33.75
N VAL A 144 -12.39 -6.48 33.47
CA VAL A 144 -12.38 -7.04 32.10
C VAL A 144 -13.47 -6.41 31.24
N VAL A 145 -14.69 -6.25 31.77
CA VAL A 145 -15.80 -5.58 31.10
C VAL A 145 -15.47 -4.12 30.82
N PHE A 146 -14.80 -3.43 31.76
CA PHE A 146 -14.36 -2.05 31.57
C PHE A 146 -13.33 -1.95 30.43
N LEU A 147 -12.27 -2.75 30.46
CA LEU A 147 -11.24 -2.78 29.39
C LEU A 147 -11.85 -3.09 28.03
N GLN A 148 -12.77 -4.05 27.99
CA GLN A 148 -13.48 -4.40 26.76
C GLN A 148 -14.34 -3.21 26.30
N GLY A 149 -15.09 -2.57 27.20
CA GLY A 149 -15.84 -1.34 26.90
C GLY A 149 -14.96 -0.23 26.29
N CYS A 150 -13.75 -0.03 26.81
CA CYS A 150 -12.76 0.89 26.23
C CYS A 150 -12.33 0.49 24.81
N TYR A 151 -12.08 -0.81 24.57
CA TYR A 151 -11.77 -1.34 23.24
C TYR A 151 -12.93 -1.08 22.24
N TRP A 152 -14.17 -1.34 22.66
CA TRP A 152 -15.37 -1.09 21.86
C TRP A 152 -15.56 0.39 21.50
N LEU A 153 -15.34 1.29 22.45
CA LEU A 153 -15.39 2.73 22.20
C LEU A 153 -14.36 3.14 21.13
N MET A 154 -13.13 2.63 21.19
CA MET A 154 -12.12 2.89 20.16
C MET A 154 -12.60 2.46 18.76
N PHE A 155 -13.23 1.29 18.65
CA PHE A 155 -13.72 0.80 17.37
C PHE A 155 -14.82 1.71 16.79
N VAL A 156 -15.73 2.19 17.64
CA VAL A 156 -16.76 3.17 17.26
C VAL A 156 -16.12 4.47 16.75
N PHE A 157 -15.08 4.98 17.42
CA PHE A 157 -14.35 6.15 16.95
C PHE A 157 -13.70 5.94 15.57
N ILE A 158 -13.10 4.77 15.33
CA ILE A 158 -12.51 4.41 14.02
C ILE A 158 -13.59 4.40 12.93
N ILE A 159 -14.76 3.80 13.18
CA ILE A 159 -15.88 3.79 12.23
C ILE A 159 -16.34 5.21 11.93
N ILE A 160 -16.53 6.05 12.96
CA ILE A 160 -16.92 7.45 12.79
C ILE A 160 -15.88 8.21 11.95
N ALA A 161 -14.59 8.01 12.20
CA ALA A 161 -13.50 8.61 11.43
C ALA A 161 -13.55 8.18 9.95
N LEU A 162 -13.73 6.89 9.68
CA LEU A 162 -13.85 6.35 8.32
C LEU A 162 -15.08 6.91 7.59
N VAL A 163 -16.22 7.01 8.27
CA VAL A 163 -17.44 7.62 7.72
C VAL A 163 -17.21 9.10 7.42
N LYS A 164 -16.56 9.85 8.31
CA LYS A 164 -16.21 11.26 8.08
C LYS A 164 -15.29 11.44 6.87
N ILE A 165 -14.27 10.60 6.71
CA ILE A 165 -13.38 10.62 5.53
C ILE A 165 -14.18 10.38 4.25
N LYS A 166 -15.05 9.37 4.24
CA LYS A 166 -15.89 9.03 3.07
C LYS A 166 -16.89 10.15 2.74
N LEU A 167 -17.47 10.80 3.75
CA LEU A 167 -18.36 11.94 3.55
C LEU A 167 -17.60 13.19 3.05
N LYS A 168 -16.37 13.42 3.53
CA LYS A 168 -15.51 14.51 3.07
C LYS A 168 -15.12 14.32 1.60
N GLN A 169 -14.75 13.11 1.18
CA GLN A 169 -14.50 12.79 -0.24
C GLN A 169 -15.71 13.06 -1.14
N ARG A 170 -16.93 12.75 -0.66
CA ARG A 170 -18.17 13.08 -1.39
C ARG A 170 -18.43 14.59 -1.52
N LYS A 171 -18.06 15.38 -0.51
CA LYS A 171 -18.21 16.85 -0.56
C LYS A 171 -17.19 17.50 -1.48
N PHE A 172 -15.92 17.08 -1.43
CA PHE A 172 -14.87 17.62 -2.30
C PHE A 172 -15.03 17.20 -3.77
N GLY A 173 -15.48 15.97 -4.04
CA GLY A 173 -15.77 15.52 -5.41
C GLY A 173 -16.93 16.26 -6.11
N LYS A 174 -17.79 16.96 -5.36
CA LYS A 174 -18.86 17.80 -5.92
C LYS A 174 -18.49 19.28 -6.06
N ALA A 175 -17.50 19.77 -5.32
CA ALA A 175 -17.10 21.18 -5.35
C ALA A 175 -16.16 21.54 -6.52
N GLY A 176 -15.46 20.56 -7.11
CA GLY A 176 -14.61 20.77 -8.28
C GLY A 176 -15.34 20.80 -9.64
N GLY A 177 -16.67 20.63 -9.67
CA GLY A 177 -17.44 20.46 -10.91
C GLY A 177 -18.04 21.73 -11.52
N LYS A 178 -17.74 22.93 -11.00
CA LYS A 178 -18.40 24.17 -11.46
C LYS A 178 -17.69 24.92 -12.60
N TYR A 179 -16.53 24.44 -13.06
CA TYR A 179 -15.82 24.96 -14.25
C TYR A 179 -15.71 23.93 -15.39
N GLY A 180 -16.78 23.16 -15.64
CA GLY A 180 -16.75 22.14 -16.71
C GLY A 180 -18.13 21.63 -17.08
N ALA A 181 -19.07 22.54 -17.35
CA ALA A 181 -20.35 22.18 -17.94
C ALA A 181 -20.19 22.04 -19.46
N GLY A 182 -19.94 20.81 -19.90
CA GLY A 182 -19.82 20.46 -21.32
C GLY A 182 -19.81 18.96 -21.57
N GLY A 183 -20.92 18.27 -21.30
CA GLY A 183 -21.28 17.03 -22.00
C GLY A 183 -20.99 15.67 -21.34
N GLY A 184 -22.06 14.90 -21.09
CA GLY A 184 -22.07 13.44 -21.37
C GLY A 184 -21.53 12.47 -20.31
N GLY A 185 -22.23 12.34 -19.19
CA GLY A 185 -21.94 11.34 -18.15
C GLY A 185 -22.32 9.91 -18.55
N GLY A 186 -21.36 9.15 -19.07
CA GLY A 186 -21.47 7.69 -19.26
C GLY A 186 -20.14 6.93 -19.43
N GLY A 187 -19.00 7.63 -19.53
CA GLY A 187 -17.76 7.05 -20.06
C GLY A 187 -16.49 7.13 -19.19
N GLN A 188 -16.56 7.37 -17.89
CA GLN A 188 -15.35 7.66 -17.10
C GLN A 188 -14.40 6.47 -16.87
N ARG A 189 -14.82 5.23 -17.16
CA ARG A 189 -13.90 4.09 -17.21
C ARG A 189 -13.29 3.86 -18.60
N ALA A 190 -13.92 4.39 -19.65
CA ALA A 190 -13.42 4.36 -21.02
C ALA A 190 -12.49 5.54 -21.32
N THR A 191 -12.64 6.70 -20.66
CA THR A 191 -11.79 7.87 -20.91
C THR A 191 -10.37 7.73 -20.35
N ILE A 192 -10.14 7.03 -19.24
CA ILE A 192 -8.75 6.77 -18.81
C ILE A 192 -8.05 5.80 -19.77
N VAL A 193 -8.79 4.85 -20.35
CA VAL A 193 -8.27 3.93 -21.38
C VAL A 193 -8.09 4.64 -22.72
N ALA A 194 -8.98 5.56 -23.10
CA ALA A 194 -8.87 6.36 -24.32
C ALA A 194 -7.80 7.47 -24.23
N LYS A 195 -7.59 8.07 -23.05
CA LYS A 195 -6.48 9.02 -22.84
C LYS A 195 -5.14 8.29 -22.88
N LYS A 196 -5.07 7.04 -22.40
CA LYS A 196 -3.89 6.17 -22.58
C LYS A 196 -3.68 5.72 -24.03
N ALA A 197 -4.73 5.67 -24.85
CA ALA A 197 -4.64 5.37 -26.28
C ALA A 197 -4.24 6.58 -27.16
N LYS A 198 -4.36 7.81 -26.64
CA LYS A 198 -3.94 9.04 -27.34
C LYS A 198 -2.48 9.44 -27.08
N VAL A 199 -1.86 8.95 -26.00
CA VAL A 199 -0.43 9.19 -25.75
C VAL A 199 0.37 8.49 -26.85
N GLY A 200 0.91 9.27 -27.79
CA GLY A 200 1.63 8.80 -28.98
C GLY A 200 0.90 8.93 -30.32
N SER A 201 -0.31 9.50 -30.37
CA SER A 201 -0.94 9.90 -31.66
C SER A 201 -0.44 11.27 -32.11
N GLU A 202 -0.41 11.52 -33.43
CA GLU A 202 0.01 12.81 -34.00
C GLU A 202 -0.79 13.98 -33.44
N ASP A 203 -2.12 13.86 -33.32
CA ASP A 203 -2.99 14.92 -32.78
C ASP A 203 -2.59 15.34 -31.36
N TRP A 204 -2.17 14.38 -30.54
CA TRP A 204 -1.74 14.66 -29.18
C TRP A 204 -0.35 15.30 -29.17
N PHE A 205 0.57 14.80 -30.00
CA PHE A 205 1.89 15.42 -30.14
C PHE A 205 1.79 16.86 -30.65
N ARG A 206 0.86 17.12 -31.57
CA ARG A 206 0.53 18.46 -32.08
C ARG A 206 0.00 19.38 -31.00
N GLU A 207 -0.92 18.91 -30.16
CA GLU A 207 -1.44 19.68 -29.02
C GLU A 207 -0.32 20.09 -28.06
N VAL A 208 0.59 19.18 -27.72
CA VAL A 208 1.72 19.49 -26.82
C VAL A 208 2.76 20.39 -27.50
N PHE A 209 3.02 20.18 -28.80
CA PHE A 209 3.94 21.02 -29.57
C PHE A 209 3.44 22.46 -29.66
N GLU A 210 2.17 22.67 -30.01
CA GLU A 210 1.54 24.00 -30.08
C GLU A 210 1.52 24.71 -28.73
N GLU A 211 1.34 23.96 -27.63
CA GLU A 211 1.39 24.49 -26.27
C GLU A 211 2.80 25.02 -25.92
N GLU A 212 3.86 24.29 -26.27
CA GLU A 212 5.24 24.69 -25.97
C GLU A 212 5.80 25.71 -26.96
N SER A 213 5.35 25.69 -28.21
CA SER A 213 5.76 26.66 -29.23
C SER A 213 5.10 28.02 -29.08
N ASP A 214 4.22 28.20 -28.09
CA ASP A 214 3.33 29.36 -27.94
C ASP A 214 2.50 29.63 -29.22
N GLY A 215 2.13 28.56 -29.94
CA GLY A 215 1.40 28.63 -31.21
C GLY A 215 2.25 28.96 -32.44
N MET A 216 3.59 28.89 -32.34
CA MET A 216 4.49 28.99 -33.49
C MET A 216 4.70 27.63 -34.18
N ASP A 217 5.09 27.64 -35.45
CA ASP A 217 5.38 26.40 -36.22
C ASP A 217 6.78 25.81 -35.92
N THR A 218 7.57 26.52 -35.10
CA THR A 218 8.96 26.19 -34.75
C THR A 218 9.18 26.23 -33.23
N LEU A 219 10.18 25.49 -32.75
CA LEU A 219 10.59 25.41 -31.35
C LEU A 219 12.09 25.74 -31.20
N GLU A 220 12.41 26.57 -30.22
CA GLU A 220 13.78 26.81 -29.76
C GLU A 220 14.28 25.64 -28.89
N ALA A 221 15.60 25.49 -28.75
CA ALA A 221 16.24 24.40 -27.99
C ALA A 221 15.75 24.29 -26.53
N GLU A 222 15.54 25.42 -25.83
CA GLU A 222 15.03 25.41 -24.45
C GLU A 222 13.60 24.87 -24.36
N LYS A 223 12.77 25.15 -25.37
CA LYS A 223 11.38 24.68 -25.44
C LYS A 223 11.31 23.22 -25.89
N LEU A 224 12.27 22.77 -26.71
CA LEU A 224 12.42 21.37 -27.07
C LEU A 224 12.65 20.50 -25.82
N SER A 225 13.45 20.97 -24.85
CA SER A 225 13.64 20.27 -23.56
C SER A 225 12.32 20.04 -22.83
N LYS A 226 11.49 21.08 -22.70
CA LYS A 226 10.20 21.01 -22.00
C LYS A 226 9.19 20.12 -22.75
N LEU A 227 9.21 20.18 -24.07
CA LEU A 227 8.43 19.28 -24.91
C LEU A 227 8.79 17.81 -24.60
N LEU A 228 10.08 17.47 -24.61
CA LEU A 228 10.54 16.09 -24.34
C LEU A 228 10.16 15.63 -22.93
N GLU A 229 10.29 16.50 -21.91
CA GLU A 229 9.87 16.21 -20.55
C GLU A 229 8.36 15.92 -20.46
N LYS A 230 7.52 16.72 -21.15
CA LYS A 230 6.06 16.47 -21.24
C LYS A 230 5.72 15.16 -21.95
N LEU A 231 6.59 14.71 -22.88
CA LEU A 231 6.47 13.42 -23.54
C LEU A 231 6.96 12.24 -22.67
N GLY A 232 7.55 12.53 -21.51
CA GLY A 232 8.12 11.54 -20.58
C GLY A 232 9.52 11.07 -20.97
N LEU A 233 10.25 11.83 -21.79
CA LEU A 233 11.63 11.59 -22.15
C LEU A 233 12.51 12.56 -21.37
N GLU A 234 13.25 12.05 -20.38
CA GLU A 234 14.27 12.80 -19.67
C GLU A 234 15.56 12.78 -20.50
N VAL A 235 15.97 13.94 -21.03
CA VAL A 235 17.17 14.10 -21.85
C VAL A 235 18.05 15.16 -21.20
N PRO A 236 19.35 14.90 -20.97
CA PRO A 236 20.25 15.88 -20.37
C PRO A 236 20.51 17.07 -21.33
N GLU A 237 20.84 18.24 -20.77
CA GLU A 237 20.97 19.51 -21.52
C GLU A 237 22.01 19.46 -22.65
N ASP A 238 23.10 18.70 -22.48
CA ASP A 238 24.15 18.51 -23.48
C ASP A 238 23.70 17.69 -24.70
N GLU A 239 22.79 16.73 -24.48
CA GLU A 239 22.18 15.97 -25.56
C GLU A 239 21.11 16.77 -26.31
N ILE A 240 20.44 17.73 -25.66
CA ILE A 240 19.41 18.56 -26.28
C ILE A 240 19.98 19.40 -27.42
N THR A 241 21.19 19.96 -27.26
CA THR A 241 21.88 20.66 -28.35
C THR A 241 22.15 19.73 -29.52
N SER A 242 22.63 18.51 -29.25
CA SER A 242 22.90 17.51 -30.29
C SER A 242 21.62 17.08 -31.04
N ILE A 243 20.50 16.95 -30.33
CA ILE A 243 19.19 16.65 -30.95
C ILE A 243 18.73 17.83 -31.80
N THR A 244 18.93 19.06 -31.32
CA THR A 244 18.56 20.28 -32.05
C THR A 244 19.34 20.38 -33.36
N ASP A 245 20.66 20.15 -33.33
CA ASP A 245 21.53 20.16 -34.53
C ASP A 245 21.13 19.09 -35.56
N ILE A 246 20.61 17.94 -35.12
CA ILE A 246 20.12 16.88 -36.00
C ILE A 246 18.77 17.26 -36.65
N LEU A 247 17.93 17.98 -35.93
CA LEU A 247 16.58 18.36 -36.36
C LEU A 247 16.54 19.63 -37.21
N ASP A 248 17.45 20.57 -36.94
CA ASP A 248 17.58 21.85 -37.62
C ASP A 248 18.47 21.73 -38.86
N LEU A 249 17.91 21.14 -39.92
CA LEU A 249 18.60 20.98 -41.20
C LEU A 249 18.94 22.31 -41.88
N GLU A 250 18.29 23.40 -41.47
CA GLU A 250 18.47 24.73 -42.07
C GLU A 250 19.49 25.59 -41.30
N GLY A 251 19.94 25.15 -40.12
CA GLY A 251 20.89 25.88 -39.29
C GLY A 251 20.32 27.19 -38.71
N THR A 252 19.01 27.22 -38.46
CA THR A 252 18.27 28.38 -37.94
C THR A 252 18.35 28.53 -36.43
N GLY A 253 18.68 27.46 -35.70
CA GLY A 253 18.52 27.33 -34.25
C GLY A 253 17.12 26.93 -33.80
N GLU A 254 16.19 26.70 -34.74
CA GLU A 254 14.80 26.35 -34.47
C GLU A 254 14.42 25.04 -35.17
N VAL A 255 13.55 24.25 -34.53
CA VAL A 255 13.09 22.96 -35.06
C VAL A 255 11.60 22.98 -35.39
N GLY A 256 11.25 22.58 -36.61
CA GLY A 256 9.86 22.52 -37.06
C GLY A 256 9.10 21.28 -36.53
N PHE A 257 7.77 21.37 -36.51
CA PHE A 257 6.88 20.27 -36.11
C PHE A 257 7.20 18.94 -36.83
N THR A 258 7.29 18.98 -38.16
CA THR A 258 7.47 17.78 -38.99
C THR A 258 8.78 17.04 -38.70
N ALA A 259 9.87 17.79 -38.49
CA ALA A 259 11.17 17.22 -38.15
C ALA A 259 11.12 16.55 -36.77
N THR A 260 10.60 17.27 -35.78
CA THR A 260 10.49 16.82 -34.39
C THR A 260 9.59 15.58 -34.26
N TRP A 261 8.45 15.56 -34.95
CA TRP A 261 7.54 14.40 -34.98
C TRP A 261 8.16 13.17 -35.64
N SER A 262 8.81 13.36 -36.78
CA SER A 262 9.50 12.28 -37.51
C SER A 262 10.62 11.66 -36.67
N TRP A 263 11.38 12.49 -35.95
CA TRP A 263 12.38 12.02 -35.01
C TRP A 263 11.76 11.26 -33.83
N TYR A 264 10.74 11.82 -33.17
CA TYR A 264 10.05 11.18 -32.05
C TYR A 264 9.45 9.81 -32.43
N GLN A 265 8.93 9.64 -33.64
CA GLN A 265 8.45 8.33 -34.12
C GLN A 265 9.57 7.29 -34.30
N LYS A 266 10.80 7.74 -34.60
CA LYS A 266 11.97 6.86 -34.75
C LYS A 266 12.55 6.50 -33.38
N THR A 267 12.76 7.47 -32.49
CA THR A 267 13.36 7.27 -31.15
C THR A 267 12.36 6.73 -30.12
N GLY A 268 11.09 7.12 -30.14
CA GLY A 268 10.08 6.60 -29.22
C GLY A 268 9.84 5.08 -29.33
N LYS A 269 10.28 4.44 -30.42
CA LYS A 269 10.27 2.98 -30.59
C LYS A 269 11.48 2.29 -29.98
N THR A 270 12.62 2.98 -29.84
CA THR A 270 13.83 2.41 -29.24
C THR A 270 13.72 2.39 -27.71
N PHE A 271 13.22 3.45 -27.09
CA PHE A 271 13.05 3.52 -25.63
C PHE A 271 12.05 2.50 -25.07
N LYS A 272 10.95 2.23 -25.79
CA LYS A 272 9.98 1.19 -25.38
C LYS A 272 10.56 -0.23 -25.37
N LYS A 273 11.65 -0.47 -26.07
CA LYS A 273 12.20 -1.82 -26.21
C LYS A 273 13.06 -2.20 -25.00
N GLU A 274 13.70 -1.25 -24.32
CA GLU A 274 14.56 -1.55 -23.17
C GLU A 274 13.77 -1.90 -21.91
N ASP A 275 12.64 -1.25 -21.64
CA ASP A 275 11.80 -1.58 -20.47
C ASP A 275 11.01 -2.91 -20.61
N ASP A 276 10.82 -3.38 -21.85
CA ASP A 276 10.20 -4.68 -22.15
C ASP A 276 11.24 -5.80 -22.39
N ILE A 277 12.54 -5.48 -22.47
CA ILE A 277 13.62 -6.49 -22.40
C ILE A 277 13.74 -6.89 -20.94
N LYS A 278 13.07 -7.99 -20.59
CA LYS A 278 13.29 -8.69 -19.34
C LYS A 278 14.78 -8.94 -19.16
N VAL A 279 15.33 -8.41 -18.07
CA VAL A 279 16.67 -8.70 -17.54
C VAL A 279 16.73 -10.15 -17.05
N GLU A 280 16.54 -11.12 -17.94
CA GLU A 280 16.65 -12.56 -17.63
C GLU A 280 17.73 -13.29 -18.45
N ASP A 281 18.39 -12.65 -19.43
CA ASP A 281 19.33 -13.35 -20.33
C ASP A 281 20.77 -12.78 -20.39
N ILE A 282 21.22 -12.07 -19.36
CA ILE A 282 22.65 -11.68 -19.23
C ILE A 282 23.22 -12.29 -17.95
N GLU A 283 23.42 -13.60 -17.95
CA GLU A 283 24.36 -14.28 -17.06
C GLU A 283 25.51 -14.87 -17.90
N GLU A 284 26.62 -14.13 -17.88
CA GLU A 284 28.00 -14.62 -17.73
C GLU A 284 28.44 -15.86 -18.53
N GLU A 285 28.81 -15.66 -19.80
CA GLU A 285 29.98 -16.36 -20.35
C GLU A 285 31.22 -15.50 -20.06
N ASP A 286 31.90 -15.74 -18.94
CA ASP A 286 33.33 -15.43 -18.80
C ASP A 286 33.90 -16.08 -17.52
N GLU A 287 34.38 -17.31 -17.64
CA GLU A 287 35.60 -17.73 -16.94
C GLU A 287 36.16 -19.00 -17.58
N LYS A 288 36.98 -18.81 -18.62
CA LYS A 288 37.90 -19.86 -19.09
C LYS A 288 39.26 -19.26 -19.36
N GLY A 289 40.16 -19.48 -18.40
CA GLY A 289 41.58 -19.60 -18.69
C GLY A 289 42.49 -18.68 -17.89
N LYS A 290 43.07 -19.22 -16.83
CA LYS A 290 44.54 -19.21 -16.66
C LYS A 290 44.97 -20.15 -15.54
N ASP A 291 45.46 -21.32 -15.91
CA ASP A 291 46.41 -22.08 -15.10
C ASP A 291 47.67 -22.26 -15.97
N ASP A 292 48.71 -21.50 -15.63
CA ASP A 292 50.13 -21.77 -15.91
C ASP A 292 50.87 -21.76 -14.56
#